data_AF-A0A1E1WX17-F1
#
_entry.id   AF-A0A1E1WX17-F1
#
_cell.length_a   1.000
_cell.length_b   1.000
_cell.length_c   1.000
_cell.angle_alpha   90.00
_cell.angle_beta   90.00
_cell.angle_gamma   90.00
#
_symmetry.space_group_name_H-M   'P 1'
#
loop_
_entity.id
_entity.type
_entity.pdbx_description
1 polymer ?
#
loop_
_entity_poly.entity_id
_entity_poly.type
_entity_poly.pdbx_seq_one_letter_code
_entity_poly.pdbx_strand_id
1 'polypeptide(L)'
;MRFQEVLDKYHLLFLKLRDLVAEIESTRVHGCSILQCVHKSSITALPVAKKSMSLLLQAGYGVLCQQISSWVLHGLLCDPHNEFFVRKLSSSPCQTSHNTSSSTLETPLESMDDFSLD
;
A
#
# COMPACT_ATOMS: atom_id res chain seq x y z
N MET A 1 -1.62 27.72 37.30
CA MET A 1 -2.42 27.88 36.06
C MET A 1 -1.58 27.89 34.77
N ARG A 2 -0.33 28.39 34.75
CA ARG A 2 0.52 28.41 33.52
C ARG A 2 0.78 27.06 32.82
N PHE A 3 0.78 25.94 33.55
CA PHE A 3 1.05 24.62 32.96
C PHE A 3 -0.06 24.14 32.02
N GLN A 4 -1.32 24.47 32.33
CA GLN A 4 -2.47 24.08 31.51
C GLN A 4 -2.45 24.81 30.16
N GLU A 5 -2.23 26.13 30.19
CA GLU A 5 -2.14 26.98 28.98
C GLU A 5 -1.04 26.50 28.00
N VAL A 6 0.08 26.02 28.54
CA VAL A 6 1.19 25.48 27.72
C VAL A 6 0.80 24.17 27.05
N LEU A 7 -0.05 23.36 27.69
CA LEU A 7 -0.46 22.04 27.21
C LEU A 7 -1.71 22.05 26.33
N ASP A 8 -2.55 23.08 26.43
CA ASP A 8 -3.81 23.18 25.67
C ASP A 8 -3.58 23.07 24.15
N LYS A 9 -2.46 23.58 23.63
CA LYS A 9 -2.09 23.45 22.22
C LYS A 9 -1.86 22.01 21.75
N TYR A 10 -1.58 21.08 22.67
CA TYR A 10 -1.38 19.67 22.37
C TYR A 10 -2.63 18.83 22.62
N HIS A 11 -3.62 19.34 23.35
CA HIS A 11 -4.83 18.57 23.67
C HIS A 11 -5.53 18.07 22.39
N LEU A 12 -5.77 18.97 21.44
CA LEU A 12 -6.37 18.61 20.14
C LEU A 12 -5.48 17.68 19.31
N LEU A 13 -4.16 17.83 19.40
CA LEU A 13 -3.22 16.95 18.71
C LEU A 13 -3.30 15.52 19.27
N PHE A 14 -3.31 15.37 20.60
CA PHE A 14 -3.39 14.06 21.24
C PHE A 14 -4.73 13.37 20.97
N LEU A 15 -5.84 14.11 20.99
CA LEU A 15 -7.13 13.57 20.58
C LEU A 15 -7.08 13.03 19.14
N LYS A 16 -6.51 13.81 18.22
CA LYS A 16 -6.37 13.41 16.81
C LYS A 16 -5.49 12.16 16.64
N LEU A 17 -4.37 12.09 17.37
CA LEU A 17 -3.48 10.93 17.36
C LEU A 17 -4.16 9.68 17.94
N ARG A 18 -4.85 9.83 19.08
CA ARG A 18 -5.63 8.75 19.69
C ARG A 18 -6.66 8.21 18.71
N ASP A 19 -7.41 9.09 18.04
CA ASP A 19 -8.46 8.68 17.10
C ASP A 19 -7.87 7.93 15.90
N LEU A 20 -6.71 8.38 15.39
CA LEU A 20 -5.99 7.68 14.33
C LEU A 20 -5.54 6.28 14.77
N VAL A 21 -4.96 6.15 15.96
CA VAL A 21 -4.53 4.84 16.51
C VAL A 21 -5.73 3.92 16.68
N ALA A 22 -6.82 4.41 17.27
CA ALA A 22 -8.04 3.64 17.45
C ALA A 22 -8.65 3.21 16.10
N GLU A 23 -8.61 4.06 15.07
CA GLU A 23 -9.03 3.70 13.71
C GLU A 23 -8.19 2.55 13.16
N ILE A 24 -6.86 2.65 13.24
CA ILE A 24 -5.95 1.61 12.74
C ILE A 24 -6.19 0.27 13.46
N GLU A 25 -6.33 0.29 14.79
CA GLU A 25 -6.56 -0.91 15.60
C GLU A 25 -7.93 -1.54 15.32
N SER A 26 -8.99 -0.73 15.25
CA SER A 26 -10.36 -1.22 15.03
C SER A 26 -10.56 -1.79 13.63
N THR A 27 -9.94 -1.18 12.62
CA THR A 27 -10.02 -1.63 11.22
C THR A 27 -9.00 -2.71 10.87
N ARG A 28 -8.06 -3.01 11.78
CA ARG A 28 -6.94 -3.95 11.57
C ARG A 28 -6.17 -3.67 10.28
N VAL A 29 -5.97 -2.38 10.01
CA VAL A 29 -5.23 -1.92 8.84
C VAL A 29 -3.76 -2.32 8.98
N HIS A 30 -3.17 -2.82 7.90
CA HIS A 30 -1.83 -3.41 7.88
C HIS A 30 -0.96 -2.82 6.75
N GLY A 31 0.35 -2.80 6.96
CA GLY A 31 1.34 -2.41 5.96
C GLY A 31 1.08 -1.04 5.32
N CYS A 32 1.17 -0.97 3.99
CA CYS A 32 0.96 0.27 3.22
C CYS A 32 -0.41 0.91 3.43
N SER A 33 -1.44 0.17 3.85
CA SER A 33 -2.75 0.74 4.10
C SER A 33 -2.77 1.66 5.33
N ILE A 34 -1.81 1.52 6.27
CA ILE A 34 -1.65 2.44 7.40
C ILE A 34 -1.37 3.87 6.89
N LEU A 35 -0.55 3.99 5.84
CA LEU A 35 -0.26 5.28 5.22
C LEU A 35 -1.51 5.96 4.67
N GLN A 36 -2.50 5.19 4.19
CA GLN A 36 -3.76 5.76 3.71
C GLN A 36 -4.57 6.36 4.87
N CYS A 37 -4.62 5.70 6.03
CA CYS A 37 -5.26 6.25 7.23
C CYS A 37 -4.56 7.52 7.72
N VAL A 38 -3.22 7.51 7.79
CA VAL A 38 -2.42 8.70 8.17
C VAL A 38 -2.66 9.85 7.18
N HIS A 39 -2.69 9.55 5.88
CA HIS A 39 -2.95 10.55 4.84
C HIS A 39 -4.34 11.20 5.01
N LYS A 40 -5.39 10.40 5.21
CA LYS A 40 -6.75 10.91 5.49
C LYS A 40 -6.77 11.78 6.75
N SER A 41 -6.11 11.35 7.83
CA SER A 41 -6.04 12.11 9.09
C SER A 41 -5.25 13.42 8.96
N SER A 42 -4.30 13.48 8.02
CA SER A 42 -3.50 14.68 7.72
C SER A 42 -4.29 15.82 7.09
N ILE A 43 -5.45 15.51 6.49
CA ILE A 43 -6.37 16.50 5.93
C ILE A 43 -7.11 17.16 7.09
N THR A 44 -6.49 18.19 7.67
CA THR A 44 -7.03 18.95 8.80
C THR A 44 -6.70 20.43 8.69
N ALA A 45 -7.60 21.27 9.19
CA ALA A 45 -7.39 22.72 9.28
C ALA A 45 -6.49 23.13 10.46
N LEU A 46 -6.24 22.22 11.43
CA LEU A 46 -5.42 22.51 12.60
C LEU A 46 -3.92 22.44 12.24
N PRO A 47 -3.16 23.55 12.29
CA PRO A 47 -1.78 23.57 11.79
C PRO A 47 -0.84 22.63 12.55
N VAL A 48 -1.00 22.53 13.87
CA VAL A 48 -0.20 21.65 14.73
C VAL A 48 -0.42 20.19 14.36
N ALA A 49 -1.68 19.78 14.22
CA ALA A 49 -2.02 18.42 13.79
C ALA A 49 -1.56 18.15 12.35
N LYS A 50 -1.78 19.09 11.43
CA LYS A 50 -1.31 18.95 10.04
C LYS A 50 0.19 18.69 9.97
N LYS A 51 0.99 19.51 10.67
CA LYS A 51 2.45 19.34 10.73
C LYS A 51 2.84 17.97 11.29
N SER A 52 2.26 17.57 12.41
CA SER A 52 2.55 16.26 13.02
C SER A 52 2.15 15.08 12.14
N MET A 53 0.97 15.12 11.51
CA MET A 53 0.52 14.07 10.59
C MET A 53 1.41 14.00 9.34
N SER A 54 1.84 15.14 8.79
CA SER A 54 2.78 15.17 7.66
C SER A 54 4.13 14.54 8.01
N LEU A 55 4.64 14.71 9.24
CA LEU A 55 5.87 14.06 9.69
C LEU A 55 5.71 12.53 9.74
N LEU A 56 4.59 12.03 10.27
CA LEU A 56 4.28 10.59 10.26
C LEU A 56 4.19 10.06 8.83
N LEU A 57 3.53 10.79 7.94
CA LEU A 57 3.36 10.41 6.55
C LEU A 57 4.70 10.37 5.80
N GLN A 58 5.56 11.37 6.03
CA GLN A 58 6.90 11.42 5.45
C GLN A 58 7.77 10.24 5.90
N ALA A 59 7.71 9.88 7.19
CA ALA A 59 8.43 8.73 7.71
C ALA A 59 7.97 7.42 7.03
N GLY A 60 6.66 7.22 6.91
CA GLY A 60 6.11 6.06 6.22
C GLY A 60 6.44 6.05 4.71
N TYR A 61 6.37 7.20 4.03
CA TYR A 61 6.73 7.29 2.62
C TYR A 61 8.22 7.02 2.40
N GLY A 62 9.09 7.32 3.36
CA GLY A 62 10.48 6.91 3.33
C GLY A 62 10.62 5.40 3.17
N VAL A 63 9.89 4.62 3.98
CA VAL A 63 9.86 3.15 3.88
C VAL A 63 9.28 2.70 2.54
N LEU A 64 8.15 3.28 2.13
CA LEU A 64 7.50 2.94 0.85
C LEU A 64 8.42 3.19 -0.34
N CYS A 65 9.09 4.34 -0.39
CA CYS A 65 10.03 4.68 -1.46
C CYS A 65 11.21 3.72 -1.49
N GLN A 66 11.76 3.32 -0.34
CA GLN A 66 12.82 2.31 -0.28
C GLN A 66 12.37 0.96 -0.83
N GLN A 67 11.17 0.51 -0.46
CA GLN A 67 10.58 -0.73 -0.97
C GLN A 67 10.36 -0.65 -2.49
N ILE A 68 9.79 0.45 -2.99
CA ILE A 68 9.58 0.69 -4.42
C ILE A 68 10.91 0.72 -5.17
N SER A 69 11.92 1.44 -4.68
CA SER A 69 13.22 1.53 -5.34
C SER A 69 13.92 0.18 -5.38
N SER A 70 13.88 -0.60 -4.28
CA SER A 70 14.43 -1.96 -4.25
C SER A 70 13.76 -2.87 -5.28
N TRP A 71 12.43 -2.78 -5.40
CA TRP A 71 11.65 -3.57 -6.34
C TRP A 71 11.85 -3.13 -7.80
N VAL A 72 11.66 -1.85 -8.10
CA VAL A 72 11.69 -1.33 -9.49
C VAL A 72 13.09 -1.36 -10.09
N LEU A 73 14.12 -1.03 -9.30
CA LEU A 73 15.49 -0.91 -9.83
C LEU A 73 16.25 -2.24 -9.79
N HIS A 74 15.95 -3.11 -8.84
CA HIS A 74 16.71 -4.35 -8.62
C HIS A 74 15.87 -5.63 -8.74
N GLY A 75 14.56 -5.52 -8.92
CA GLY A 75 13.66 -6.68 -8.91
C GLY A 75 13.55 -7.37 -7.55
N LEU A 76 14.03 -6.73 -6.47
CA LEU A 76 14.09 -7.32 -5.14
C LEU A 76 12.80 -7.00 -4.37
N LEU A 77 12.04 -8.04 -4.04
CA LEU A 77 10.88 -7.95 -3.15
C LEU A 77 11.22 -8.59 -1.81
N CYS A 78 11.71 -7.78 -0.87
CA CYS A 78 12.00 -8.16 0.52
C CYS A 78 10.84 -7.73 1.44
N ASP A 79 9.78 -8.53 1.46
CA ASP A 79 8.56 -8.24 2.23
C ASP A 79 8.10 -9.46 3.06
N PRO A 80 8.78 -9.77 4.18
CA PRO A 80 8.46 -10.94 5.00
C PRO A 80 7.09 -10.84 5.70
N HIS A 81 6.56 -9.63 5.86
CA HIS A 81 5.32 -9.37 6.60
C HIS A 81 4.12 -9.06 5.69
N ASN A 82 4.29 -9.18 4.37
CA ASN A 82 3.25 -8.89 3.37
C ASN A 82 2.66 -7.47 3.52
N GLU A 83 3.52 -6.51 3.84
CA GLU A 83 3.16 -5.11 4.08
C GLU A 83 3.15 -4.28 2.79
N PHE A 84 3.88 -4.71 1.78
CA PHE A 84 3.95 -4.04 0.48
C PHE A 84 2.74 -4.40 -0.39
N PHE A 85 2.37 -3.49 -1.27
CA PHE A 85 1.19 -3.69 -2.13
C PHE A 85 1.44 -4.65 -3.29
N VAL A 86 2.71 -4.94 -3.63
CA VAL A 86 3.08 -5.97 -4.62
C VAL A 86 3.35 -7.28 -3.90
N ARG A 87 2.78 -8.39 -4.42
CA ARG A 87 3.02 -9.74 -3.92
C ARG A 87 3.43 -10.66 -5.05
N LYS A 88 4.25 -11.67 -4.71
CA LYS A 88 4.50 -12.78 -5.63
C LYS A 88 3.25 -13.63 -5.72
N LEU A 89 2.78 -13.88 -6.93
CA LEU A 89 1.79 -14.93 -7.18
C LEU A 89 2.50 -16.26 -6.93
N SER A 90 2.16 -16.93 -5.83
CA SER A 90 2.56 -18.33 -5.66
C SER A 90 1.94 -19.11 -6.81
N SER A 91 2.76 -19.74 -7.65
CA SER A 91 2.27 -20.73 -8.60
C SER A 91 1.67 -21.88 -7.78
N SER A 92 0.36 -21.86 -7.56
CA SER A 92 -0.35 -23.07 -7.15
C SER A 92 0.04 -24.14 -8.18
N PRO A 93 0.56 -25.32 -7.78
CA PRO A 93 0.70 -26.39 -8.73
C PRO A 93 -0.70 -26.66 -9.27
N CYS A 94 -0.91 -26.38 -10.56
CA CYS A 94 -2.06 -26.86 -11.26
C CYS A 94 -2.14 -28.36 -10.96
N GLN A 95 -3.12 -28.80 -10.18
CA GLN A 95 -3.53 -30.19 -10.21
C GLN A 95 -4.20 -30.37 -11.57
N THR A 96 -3.38 -30.56 -12.60
CA THR A 96 -3.78 -31.15 -13.86
C THR A 96 -4.15 -32.59 -13.58
N SER A 97 -5.39 -32.79 -13.12
CA SER A 97 -6.09 -34.04 -13.35
C SER A 97 -6.24 -34.19 -14.87
N HIS A 98 -5.28 -34.86 -15.48
CA HIS A 98 -5.43 -35.38 -16.84
C HIS A 98 -6.60 -36.36 -16.85
N ASN A 99 -7.80 -35.87 -17.14
CA ASN A 99 -8.83 -36.69 -17.76
C ASN A 99 -8.73 -36.50 -19.28
N THR A 100 -7.96 -37.38 -19.89
CA THR A 100 -7.96 -37.60 -21.33
C THR A 100 -9.39 -37.97 -21.78
N SER A 101 -10.09 -37.02 -22.38
CA SER A 101 -11.16 -37.30 -23.32
C SER A 101 -10.97 -36.38 -24.52
N SER A 102 -10.41 -36.97 -25.58
CA SER A 102 -10.29 -36.39 -26.91
C SER A 102 -11.62 -35.81 -27.40
N SER A 103 -11.61 -34.54 -27.82
CA SER A 103 -12.42 -34.11 -28.96
C SER A 103 -11.76 -32.91 -29.65
N THR A 104 -11.17 -33.21 -30.79
CA THR A 104 -10.66 -32.35 -31.85
C THR A 104 -11.64 -31.23 -32.21
N LEU A 105 -11.18 -29.97 -32.29
CA LEU A 105 -11.54 -28.99 -33.33
C LEU A 105 -10.43 -27.91 -33.39
N GLU A 106 -9.65 -27.94 -34.47
CA GLU A 106 -8.64 -26.97 -34.87
C GLU A 106 -9.28 -25.62 -35.26
N THR A 107 -8.81 -24.51 -34.71
CA THR A 107 -9.01 -23.16 -35.27
C THR A 107 -7.65 -22.57 -35.68
N PRO A 108 -7.42 -22.25 -36.96
CA PRO A 108 -6.13 -21.81 -37.47
C PRO A 108 -5.63 -20.47 -36.89
N LEU A 109 -4.32 -20.44 -36.67
CA LEU A 109 -3.50 -19.29 -36.33
C LEU A 109 -3.53 -18.25 -37.47
N GLU A 110 -4.12 -17.08 -37.25
CA GLU A 110 -3.90 -15.93 -38.12
C GLU A 110 -2.57 -15.25 -37.77
N SER A 111 -1.67 -15.27 -38.75
CA SER A 111 -0.44 -14.48 -38.78
C SER A 111 -0.80 -13.01 -38.89
N MET A 112 -0.18 -12.16 -38.07
CA MET A 112 -0.29 -10.71 -38.17
C MET A 112 1.03 -10.15 -38.70
N ASP A 113 1.29 -10.42 -39.97
CA ASP A 113 2.31 -9.75 -40.77
C ASP A 113 1.59 -8.75 -41.69
N ASP A 114 1.62 -7.46 -41.34
CA ASP A 114 1.77 -6.34 -42.30
C ASP A 114 1.68 -5.02 -41.51
N PHE A 115 2.83 -4.39 -41.27
CA PHE A 115 2.91 -2.96 -40.95
C PHE A 115 3.86 -2.35 -41.96
N SER A 116 3.36 -2.18 -43.18
CA SER A 116 4.02 -1.41 -44.21
C SER A 116 3.79 0.10 -43.95
N LEU A 117 4.89 0.85 -43.97
CA LEU A 117 4.93 2.32 -43.93
C LEU A 117 4.64 2.87 -45.33
N ASP A 118 3.64 3.73 -45.44
CA ASP A 118 3.54 4.82 -46.43
C ASP A 118 3.09 6.11 -45.70
#